data_AF-A0A453AH14-F1
#
_entry.id   AF-A0A453AH14-F1
#
_cell.length_a   1.000
_cell.length_b   1.000
_cell.length_c   1.000
_cell.angle_alpha   90.00
_cell.angle_beta   90.00
_cell.angle_gamma   90.00
#
_symmetry.space_group_name_H-M   'P 1'
#
loop_
_entity.id
_entity.type
_entity.pdbx_description
1 polymer ?
#
loop_
_entity_poly.entity_id
_entity_poly.type
_entity_poly.pdbx_seq_one_letter_code
_entity_poly.pdbx_strand_id
1 'polypeptide(L)'
;KPNVWAYFSVKSGGGIHEFADSQFGHVFAYGVSRAAAITNMSLALKEIQIRGEIHSNVDYTVDLLNASDFKENRIHTGWLDNRIAMRVQAERPPWYISVVGGALYKTITSNTDTVSEYVSYLVKGQIPPKHISLVHSTVSLNIEESKYTVSLTFL
;
A
#
# COMPACT_ATOMS: atom_id res chain seq x y z
N LYS A 1 -13.33 -27.58 1.38
CA LYS A 1 -12.71 -26.72 2.42
C LYS A 1 -11.80 -25.73 1.72
N PRO A 2 -11.74 -24.45 2.11
CA PRO A 2 -10.82 -23.51 1.48
C PRO A 2 -9.37 -24.00 1.69
N ASN A 3 -8.52 -23.81 0.68
CA ASN A 3 -7.10 -24.21 0.75
C ASN A 3 -6.26 -23.23 1.58
N VAL A 4 -6.84 -22.12 2.04
CA VAL A 4 -6.19 -21.13 2.90
C VAL A 4 -7.14 -20.72 4.01
N TRP A 5 -6.61 -20.52 5.21
CA TRP A 5 -7.34 -19.94 6.34
C TRP A 5 -6.39 -19.10 7.19
N ALA A 6 -6.95 -18.22 8.02
CA ALA A 6 -6.16 -17.31 8.84
C ALA A 6 -6.87 -17.01 10.16
N TYR A 7 -6.10 -16.60 11.17
CA TYR A 7 -6.61 -16.01 12.40
C TYR A 7 -5.73 -14.84 12.85
N PHE A 8 -6.34 -13.86 13.52
CA PHE A 8 -5.70 -12.64 13.96
C PHE A 8 -6.06 -12.37 15.42
N SER A 9 -5.09 -11.91 16.21
CA SER A 9 -5.30 -11.53 17.62
C SER A 9 -5.92 -10.13 17.76
N VAL A 10 -5.85 -9.31 16.71
CA VAL A 10 -6.39 -7.94 16.66
C VAL A 10 -7.57 -7.87 15.69
N LYS A 11 -8.64 -7.20 16.12
CA LYS A 11 -9.85 -6.96 15.31
C LYS A 11 -9.83 -5.57 14.69
N SER A 12 -10.69 -5.34 13.70
CA SER A 12 -10.89 -4.00 13.13
C SER A 12 -11.25 -2.98 14.22
N GLY A 13 -10.59 -1.82 14.20
CA GLY A 13 -10.71 -0.78 15.25
C GLY A 13 -9.98 -1.09 16.55
N GLY A 14 -9.30 -2.23 16.67
CA GLY A 14 -8.41 -2.56 17.79
C GLY A 14 -7.02 -1.93 17.63
N GLY A 15 -6.28 -1.82 18.74
CA GLY A 15 -4.91 -1.31 18.76
C GLY A 15 -3.89 -2.38 19.11
N ILE A 16 -2.65 -2.19 18.64
CA ILE A 16 -1.46 -2.95 19.08
C ILE A 16 -0.71 -2.03 20.04
N HIS A 17 -0.60 -2.42 21.32
CA HIS A 17 0.12 -1.64 22.33
C HIS A 17 1.61 -2.04 22.40
N GLU A 18 2.43 -1.21 23.04
CA GLU A 18 3.89 -1.41 23.11
C GLU A 18 4.33 -2.75 23.73
N PHE A 19 3.54 -3.30 24.65
CA PHE A 19 3.80 -4.61 25.27
C PHE A 19 3.24 -5.81 24.48
N ALA A 20 2.65 -5.59 23.30
CA ALA A 20 2.08 -6.66 22.49
C ALA A 20 3.15 -7.28 21.59
N ASP A 21 2.96 -8.55 21.23
CA ASP A 21 3.78 -9.17 20.18
C ASP A 21 3.51 -8.48 18.83
N SER A 22 4.58 -8.22 18.08
CA SER A 22 4.51 -7.74 16.69
C SER A 22 3.76 -8.71 15.77
N GLN A 23 3.74 -10.01 16.10
CA GLN A 23 2.95 -11.02 15.41
C GLN A 23 1.48 -10.97 15.87
N PHE A 24 0.63 -10.32 15.08
CA PHE A 24 -0.81 -10.22 15.36
C PHE A 24 -1.68 -11.18 14.52
N GLY A 25 -1.08 -12.08 13.74
CA GLY A 25 -1.84 -13.03 12.95
C GLY A 25 -1.02 -14.14 12.29
N HIS A 26 -1.74 -15.18 11.87
CA HIS A 26 -1.20 -16.31 11.14
C HIS A 26 -2.10 -16.65 9.95
N VAL A 27 -1.47 -17.00 8.83
CA VAL A 27 -2.12 -17.51 7.62
C VAL A 27 -1.54 -18.89 7.31
N PHE A 28 -2.40 -19.84 6.99
CA PHE A 28 -2.02 -21.22 6.69
C PHE A 28 -2.58 -21.61 5.33
N ALA A 29 -1.73 -22.15 4.47
CA ALA A 29 -2.11 -22.66 3.17
C ALA A 29 -1.88 -24.17 3.10
N TYR A 30 -2.83 -24.86 2.48
CA TYR A 30 -2.77 -26.27 2.15
C TYR A 30 -2.62 -26.44 0.64
N GLY A 31 -1.87 -27.45 0.22
CA GLY A 31 -1.78 -27.88 -1.16
C GLY A 31 -1.29 -29.33 -1.21
N VAL A 32 -1.68 -30.06 -2.25
CA VAL A 32 -1.26 -31.46 -2.47
C VAL A 32 0.25 -31.60 -2.72
N SER A 33 0.91 -30.48 -3.04
CA SER A 33 2.36 -30.38 -3.18
C SER A 33 2.84 -29.05 -2.57
N ARG A 34 4.14 -28.97 -2.30
CA ARG A 34 4.79 -27.73 -1.84
C ARG A 34 4.52 -26.56 -2.79
N ALA A 35 4.63 -26.79 -4.10
CA ALA A 35 4.34 -25.78 -5.11
C ALA A 35 2.88 -25.31 -5.05
N ALA A 36 1.92 -26.23 -4.90
CA ALA A 36 0.51 -25.87 -4.77
C ALA A 36 0.23 -25.05 -3.51
N ALA A 37 0.83 -25.42 -2.36
CA ALA A 37 0.67 -24.68 -1.12
C ALA A 37 1.27 -23.27 -1.20
N ILE A 38 2.44 -23.12 -1.85
CA ILE A 38 3.08 -21.82 -2.10
C ILE A 38 2.18 -20.94 -2.98
N THR A 39 1.65 -21.48 -4.08
CA THR A 39 0.73 -20.74 -4.96
C THR A 39 -0.52 -20.30 -4.20
N ASN A 40 -1.13 -21.19 -3.41
CA ASN A 40 -2.31 -20.86 -2.60
C ASN A 40 -2.00 -19.75 -1.58
N MET A 41 -0.86 -19.83 -0.89
CA MET A 41 -0.41 -18.79 0.05
C MET A 41 -0.20 -17.45 -0.65
N SER A 42 0.54 -17.44 -1.77
CA SER A 42 0.84 -16.21 -2.52
C SER A 42 -0.42 -15.53 -3.05
N LEU A 43 -1.42 -16.29 -3.48
CA LEU A 43 -2.71 -15.73 -3.90
C LEU A 43 -3.47 -15.12 -2.73
N ALA A 44 -3.58 -15.84 -1.62
CA ALA A 44 -4.30 -15.34 -0.45
C ALA A 44 -3.64 -14.09 0.18
N LEU A 45 -2.30 -14.04 0.22
CA LEU A 45 -1.59 -12.86 0.70
C LEU A 45 -1.71 -11.65 -0.24
N LYS A 46 -1.92 -11.85 -1.54
CA LYS A 46 -2.23 -10.73 -2.46
C LYS A 46 -3.64 -10.19 -2.27
N GLU A 47 -4.55 -11.00 -1.76
CA GLU A 47 -5.94 -10.61 -1.49
C GLU A 47 -6.15 -10.08 -0.06
N ILE A 48 -5.20 -10.33 0.86
CA ILE A 48 -5.34 -9.88 2.24
C ILE A 48 -5.17 -8.35 2.32
N GLN A 49 -6.13 -7.69 2.95
CA GLN A 49 -6.08 -6.26 3.18
C GLN A 49 -5.88 -5.97 4.66
N ILE A 50 -4.63 -5.66 5.01
CA ILE A 50 -4.27 -5.18 6.34
C ILE A 50 -3.91 -3.71 6.20
N ARG A 51 -4.80 -2.84 6.69
CA ARG A 51 -4.60 -1.38 6.73
C ARG A 51 -4.58 -0.91 8.17
N GLY A 52 -3.56 -0.15 8.53
CA GLY A 52 -3.38 0.42 9.86
C GLY A 52 -2.16 1.34 9.89
N GLU A 53 -1.87 1.91 11.05
CA GLU A 53 -0.69 2.76 11.25
C GLU A 53 0.62 1.97 11.16
N ILE A 54 0.57 0.68 11.54
CA ILE A 54 1.72 -0.22 11.51
C ILE A 54 1.78 -0.91 10.14
N HIS A 55 2.96 -0.82 9.51
CA HIS A 55 3.24 -1.52 8.27
C HIS A 55 3.38 -3.03 8.52
N SER A 56 2.75 -3.84 7.66
CA SER A 56 2.87 -5.30 7.71
C SER A 56 3.96 -5.80 6.74
N ASN A 57 4.42 -7.03 6.95
CA ASN A 57 5.40 -7.70 6.08
C ASN A 57 4.76 -8.53 4.95
N VAL A 58 3.47 -8.34 4.67
CA VAL A 58 2.72 -9.15 3.68
C VAL A 58 3.36 -9.07 2.29
N ASP A 59 3.65 -7.86 1.80
CA ASP A 59 4.23 -7.65 0.47
C ASP A 59 5.60 -8.33 0.34
N TYR A 60 6.43 -8.21 1.37
CA TYR A 60 7.73 -8.87 1.40
C TYR A 60 7.60 -10.40 1.49
N THR A 61 6.61 -10.91 2.21
CA THR A 61 6.34 -12.36 2.29
C THR A 61 5.91 -12.90 0.92
N VAL A 62 5.09 -12.17 0.16
CA VAL A 62 4.73 -12.53 -1.22
C VAL A 62 5.98 -12.59 -2.11
N ASP A 63 6.90 -11.63 -1.97
CA ASP A 63 8.18 -11.65 -2.70
C ASP A 63 9.08 -12.84 -2.30
N LEU A 64 9.18 -13.16 -1.01
CA LEU A 64 9.91 -14.34 -0.52
C LEU A 64 9.37 -15.64 -1.13
N LEU A 65 8.04 -15.81 -1.13
CA LEU A 65 7.37 -17.00 -1.70
C LEU A 65 7.56 -17.10 -3.21
N ASN A 66 7.80 -15.98 -3.90
CA ASN A 66 7.98 -15.94 -5.34
C ASN A 66 9.41 -16.19 -5.80
N ALA A 67 10.40 -16.07 -4.92
CA ALA A 67 11.80 -16.31 -5.25
C ALA A 67 12.07 -17.76 -5.68
N SER A 68 12.94 -17.93 -6.68
CA SER A 68 13.32 -19.24 -7.23
C SER A 68 13.93 -20.13 -6.15
N ASP A 69 14.85 -19.61 -5.34
CA ASP A 69 15.48 -20.38 -4.26
C ASP A 69 14.45 -20.90 -3.25
N PHE A 70 13.45 -20.10 -2.91
CA PHE A 70 12.36 -20.55 -2.06
C PHE A 70 11.53 -21.63 -2.78
N LYS A 71 11.11 -21.44 -4.03
CA LYS A 71 10.31 -22.41 -4.80
C LYS A 71 11.02 -23.75 -5.02
N GLU A 72 12.33 -23.72 -5.25
CA GLU A 72 13.18 -24.89 -5.51
C GLU A 72 13.75 -25.50 -4.23
N ASN A 73 13.39 -24.96 -3.06
CA ASN A 73 13.84 -25.45 -1.75
C ASN A 73 15.38 -25.38 -1.57
N ARG A 74 16.02 -24.36 -2.17
CA ARG A 74 17.46 -24.07 -2.09
C ARG A 74 17.74 -22.95 -1.09
N ILE A 75 17.21 -23.08 0.12
CA ILE A 75 17.35 -22.08 1.20
C ILE A 75 18.08 -22.67 2.40
N HIS A 76 18.83 -21.83 3.11
CA HIS A 76 19.43 -22.12 4.41
C HIS A 76 19.00 -21.04 5.42
N THR A 77 19.33 -21.21 6.70
CA THR A 77 18.85 -20.31 7.78
C THR A 77 19.29 -18.85 7.62
N GLY A 78 20.45 -18.61 7.01
CA GLY A 78 20.95 -17.25 6.70
C GLY A 78 20.54 -16.69 5.33
N TRP A 79 19.71 -17.39 4.55
CA TRP A 79 19.29 -16.92 3.22
C TRP A 79 18.51 -15.60 3.29
N LEU A 80 17.64 -15.46 4.30
CA LEU A 80 16.87 -14.24 4.52
C LEU A 80 17.78 -13.05 4.86
N ASP A 81 18.77 -13.26 5.73
CA ASP A 81 19.74 -12.21 6.11
C ASP A 81 20.51 -11.70 4.90
N ASN A 82 20.92 -12.59 3.99
CA ASN A 82 21.57 -12.21 2.74
C ASN A 82 20.66 -11.33 1.86
N ARG A 83 19.37 -11.67 1.75
CA ARG A 83 18.40 -10.84 0.99
C ARG A 83 18.21 -9.46 1.62
N ILE A 84 18.19 -9.38 2.95
CA ILE A 84 18.11 -8.11 3.68
C ILE A 84 19.38 -7.27 3.43
N ALA A 85 20.56 -7.89 3.51
CA ALA A 85 21.84 -7.23 3.24
C ALA A 85 21.92 -6.69 1.80
N MET A 86 21.38 -7.44 0.83
CA MET A 86 21.26 -7.02 -0.57
C MET A 86 20.13 -6.00 -0.82
N ARG A 87 19.39 -5.59 0.22
CA ARG A 87 18.26 -4.65 0.15
C ARG A 87 17.19 -5.06 -0.87
N VAL A 88 16.94 -6.36 -1.01
CA VAL A 88 15.88 -6.83 -1.91
C VAL A 88 14.54 -6.29 -1.42
N GLN A 89 13.83 -5.56 -2.27
CA GLN A 89 12.54 -4.95 -1.97
C GLN A 89 11.43 -5.77 -2.60
N ALA A 90 10.24 -5.72 -1.99
CA ALA A 90 9.03 -6.17 -2.67
C ALA A 90 8.81 -5.35 -3.95
N GLU A 91 8.18 -5.98 -4.94
CA GLU A 91 7.85 -5.34 -6.20
C GLU A 91 7.02 -4.06 -5.96
N ARG A 92 7.49 -2.94 -6.51
CA ARG A 92 6.78 -1.65 -6.44
C ARG A 92 6.09 -1.38 -7.77
N PRO A 93 4.95 -0.66 -7.77
CA PRO A 93 4.36 -0.18 -9.00
C PRO A 93 5.38 0.64 -9.82
N PRO A 94 5.33 0.58 -11.16
CA PRO A 94 6.14 1.46 -12.00
C PRO A 94 5.99 2.92 -11.59
N TRP A 95 7.09 3.67 -11.61
CA TRP A 95 7.17 5.05 -11.10
C TRP A 95 6.04 5.96 -11.62
N TYR A 96 5.65 5.83 -12.89
CA TYR A 96 4.63 6.67 -13.52
C TYR A 96 3.24 6.41 -12.94
N ILE A 97 2.93 5.18 -12.52
CA ILE A 97 1.67 4.85 -11.83
C ILE A 97 1.65 5.53 -10.46
N SER A 98 2.77 5.49 -9.74
CA SER A 98 2.93 6.16 -8.45
C SER A 98 2.77 7.68 -8.59
N VAL A 99 3.35 8.29 -9.63
CA VAL A 99 3.22 9.74 -9.92
C VAL A 99 1.77 10.10 -10.24
N VAL A 100 1.14 9.41 -11.19
CA VAL A 100 -0.23 9.71 -11.63
C VAL A 100 -1.23 9.47 -10.49
N GLY A 101 -1.15 8.31 -9.82
CA GLY A 101 -2.02 7.95 -8.71
C GLY A 101 -1.84 8.89 -7.51
N GLY A 102 -0.60 9.23 -7.16
CA GLY A 102 -0.31 10.18 -6.09
C GLY A 102 -0.81 11.60 -6.42
N ALA A 103 -0.65 12.04 -7.66
CA ALA A 103 -1.10 13.37 -8.09
C ALA A 103 -2.62 13.45 -8.06
N LEU A 104 -3.30 12.42 -8.57
CA LEU A 104 -4.76 12.31 -8.53
C LEU A 104 -5.28 12.31 -7.09
N TYR A 105 -4.70 11.48 -6.22
CA TYR A 105 -5.10 11.40 -4.81
C TYR A 105 -4.94 12.73 -4.08
N LYS A 106 -3.76 13.36 -4.20
CA LYS A 106 -3.48 14.66 -3.58
C LYS A 106 -4.39 15.76 -4.11
N THR A 107 -4.69 15.73 -5.41
CA THR A 107 -5.61 16.70 -6.00
C THR A 107 -7.02 16.52 -5.45
N ILE A 108 -7.57 15.30 -5.45
CA ILE A 108 -8.92 15.01 -4.95
C ILE A 108 -9.06 15.43 -3.48
N THR A 109 -8.08 15.08 -2.65
CA THR A 109 -8.08 15.43 -1.22
C THR A 109 -7.94 16.93 -0.96
N SER A 110 -7.14 17.66 -1.76
CA SER A 110 -7.08 19.13 -1.66
C SER A 110 -8.31 19.83 -2.26
N ASN A 111 -8.96 19.20 -3.24
CA ASN A 111 -10.10 19.80 -3.93
C ASN A 111 -11.33 19.86 -3.02
N THR A 112 -11.49 18.89 -2.10
CA THR A 112 -12.56 18.97 -1.09
C THR A 112 -12.41 20.21 -0.20
N ASP A 113 -11.18 20.56 0.18
CA ASP A 113 -10.91 21.76 0.98
C ASP A 113 -11.14 23.03 0.14
N THR A 114 -10.70 23.03 -1.11
CA THR A 114 -10.86 24.15 -2.05
C THR A 114 -12.34 24.43 -2.35
N VAL A 115 -13.13 23.39 -2.56
CA VAL A 115 -14.59 23.48 -2.75
C VAL A 115 -15.26 24.02 -1.48
N SER A 116 -14.87 23.49 -0.30
CA SER A 116 -15.39 23.96 0.99
C SER A 116 -15.10 25.45 1.20
N GLU A 117 -13.87 25.88 0.91
CA GLU A 117 -13.47 27.29 0.97
C GLU A 117 -14.30 28.14 0.01
N TYR A 118 -14.42 27.72 -1.26
CA TYR A 118 -15.19 28.41 -2.28
C TYR A 118 -16.67 28.60 -1.87
N VAL A 119 -17.30 27.53 -1.37
CA VAL A 119 -18.70 27.57 -0.89
C VAL A 119 -18.83 28.48 0.33
N SER A 120 -17.84 28.50 1.23
CA SER A 120 -17.87 29.35 2.42
C SER A 120 -17.97 30.85 2.11
N TYR A 121 -17.34 31.29 1.01
CA TYR A 121 -17.48 32.66 0.51
C TYR A 121 -18.90 32.94 0.02
N LEU A 122 -19.46 32.03 -0.78
CA LEU A 122 -20.81 32.18 -1.31
C LEU A 122 -21.87 32.24 -0.21
N VAL A 123 -21.73 31.41 0.83
CA VAL A 123 -22.65 31.42 2.00
C VAL A 123 -22.62 32.76 2.73
N LYS A 124 -21.48 33.45 2.75
CA LYS A 124 -21.33 34.79 3.33
C LYS A 124 -21.78 35.91 2.39
N GLY A 125 -22.29 35.57 1.20
CA GLY A 125 -22.64 36.53 0.14
C GLY A 125 -21.42 37.21 -0.51
N GLN A 126 -20.24 36.61 -0.38
CA GLN A 126 -18.98 37.14 -0.92
C GLN A 126 -18.62 36.45 -2.24
N ILE A 127 -17.98 37.19 -3.14
CA ILE A 127 -17.44 36.64 -4.40
C ILE A 127 -16.13 35.91 -4.08
N PRO A 128 -15.99 34.62 -4.41
CA PRO A 128 -14.75 33.88 -4.18
C PRO A 128 -13.57 34.50 -4.96
N PRO A 129 -12.36 34.54 -4.38
CA PRO A 129 -11.17 35.03 -5.06
C PRO A 129 -10.83 34.24 -6.34
N LYS A 130 -10.35 34.92 -7.39
CA LYS A 130 -9.99 34.30 -8.68
C LYS A 130 -8.89 33.24 -8.61
N HIS A 131 -8.07 33.25 -7.56
CA HIS A 131 -6.99 32.27 -7.39
C HIS A 131 -7.51 30.91 -6.90
N ILE A 132 -8.75 30.85 -6.38
CA ILE A 132 -9.41 29.59 -6.00
C ILE A 132 -10.02 28.98 -7.26
N SER A 133 -9.27 28.09 -7.91
CA SER A 133 -9.74 27.36 -9.09
C SER A 133 -10.36 26.03 -8.68
N LEU A 134 -11.54 25.73 -9.21
CA LEU A 134 -12.19 24.41 -9.10
C LEU A 134 -11.86 23.50 -10.28
N VAL A 135 -11.19 24.03 -11.31
CA VAL A 135 -10.98 23.36 -12.60
C VAL A 135 -9.52 22.95 -12.77
N HIS A 136 -8.58 23.81 -12.38
CA HIS A 136 -7.15 23.56 -12.54
C HIS A 136 -6.48 23.39 -11.18
N SER A 137 -5.68 22.34 -11.07
CA SER A 137 -4.81 22.12 -9.92
C SER A 137 -3.41 21.73 -10.38
N THR A 138 -2.41 22.19 -9.65
CA THR A 138 -1.01 21.80 -9.88
C THR A 138 -0.46 21.20 -8.61
N VAL A 139 0.04 19.98 -8.72
CA VAL A 139 0.55 19.21 -7.59
C VAL A 139 2.02 18.86 -7.82
N SER A 140 2.84 19.08 -6.80
CA SER A 140 4.21 18.56 -6.75
C SER A 140 4.33 17.36 -5.79
N LEU A 141 5.09 16.36 -6.22
CA LEU A 141 5.38 15.11 -5.51
C LEU A 141 6.88 14.79 -5.64
N ASN A 142 7.44 14.15 -4.62
CA ASN A 142 8.77 13.54 -4.70
C ASN A 142 8.59 12.03 -4.64
N ILE A 143 9.01 11.33 -5.69
CA ILE A 143 8.92 9.86 -5.81
C ILE A 143 10.30 9.38 -6.25
N GLU A 144 10.88 8.46 -5.49
CA GLU A 144 12.21 7.88 -5.77
C GLU A 144 13.27 8.97 -6.01
N GLU A 145 13.35 9.92 -5.06
CA GLU A 145 14.28 11.06 -5.07
C GLU A 145 14.10 12.04 -6.25
N SER A 146 13.11 11.81 -7.11
CA SER A 146 12.79 12.65 -8.26
C SER A 146 11.56 13.51 -7.98
N LYS A 147 11.65 14.80 -8.31
CA LYS A 147 10.54 15.76 -8.17
C LYS A 147 9.70 15.79 -9.44
N TYR A 148 8.39 15.57 -9.30
CA TYR A 148 7.40 15.65 -10.36
C TYR A 148 6.42 16.76 -10.09
N THR A 149 6.10 17.56 -11.11
CA THR A 149 5.04 18.57 -11.07
C THR A 149 3.99 18.19 -12.12
N VAL A 150 2.76 17.95 -11.67
CA VAL A 150 1.66 17.49 -12.50
C VAL A 150 0.55 18.54 -12.47
N SER A 151 0.09 18.95 -13.64
CA SER A 151 -1.08 19.81 -13.80
C SER A 151 -2.29 18.94 -14.18
N LEU A 152 -3.35 19.06 -13.39
CA LEU A 152 -4.61 18.35 -13.59
C LEU A 152 -5.70 19.35 -13.94
N THR A 153 -6.56 18.95 -14.86
CA THR A 153 -7.75 19.70 -15.27
C THR A 153 -8.96 18.80 -15.11
N PHE A 154 -9.95 19.27 -14.35
CA PHE A 154 -11.25 18.63 -14.23
C PHE A 154 -12.14 19.10 -15.38
N LEU A 155 -12.73 18.14 -16.11
CA LEU A 155 -13.68 18.40 -17.20
C LEU A 155 -15.10 18.52 -16.67
#